data_AF-A0A2K3K0N5-F1
#
_entry.id   AF-A0A2K3K0N5-F1
#
_cell.length_a   1.000
_cell.length_b   1.000
_cell.length_c   1.000
_cell.angle_alpha   90.00
_cell.angle_beta   90.00
_cell.angle_gamma   90.00
#
_symmetry.space_group_name_H-M   'P 1'
#
loop_
_entity.id
_entity.type
_entity.pdbx_description
1 polymer ?
#
loop_
_entity_poly.entity_id
_entity_poly.type
_entity_poly.pdbx_seq_one_letter_code
_entity_poly.pdbx_strand_id
1 'polypeptide(L)' 'MGSQSPHHHNIWVVLGLGLAGGIYLLTRKLKQSIKEDFGAFIQKLQLLPPPPPAPPKAPHPLTSLTFAISDL' A
#
# COMPACT_ATOMS: atom_id res chain seq x y z
N MET A 1 -29.33 -52.02 -2.76
CA MET A 1 -29.30 -50.71 -2.07
C MET A 1 -27.87 -50.42 -1.64
N GLY A 2 -27.14 -49.57 -2.37
CA GLY A 2 -25.77 -49.18 -2.02
C GLY A 2 -25.78 -47.95 -1.10
N SER A 3 -25.21 -48.08 0.09
CA SER A 3 -25.00 -46.97 1.01
C SER A 3 -23.79 -46.14 0.57
N GLN A 4 -24.03 -44.93 0.07
CA GLN A 4 -22.97 -43.95 -0.21
C GLN A 4 -22.49 -43.37 1.12
N SER A 5 -21.22 -43.60 1.48
CA SER A 5 -20.57 -43.04 2.68
C SER A 5 -20.21 -41.56 2.45
N PRO A 6 -20.24 -40.69 3.49
CA PRO A 6 -20.13 -39.25 3.30
C PRO A 6 -18.69 -38.83 2.96
N HIS A 7 -18.58 -37.91 2.00
CA HIS A 7 -17.36 -37.37 1.42
C HIS A 7 -16.48 -36.61 2.44
N HIS A 8 -15.62 -37.32 3.17
CA HIS A 8 -14.71 -36.74 4.17
C HIS A 8 -13.61 -35.82 3.59
N HIS A 9 -13.27 -36.00 2.30
CA HIS A 9 -12.19 -35.25 1.64
C HIS A 9 -12.55 -33.78 1.35
N ASN A 10 -13.84 -33.49 1.11
CA ASN A 10 -14.27 -32.15 0.72
C ASN A 10 -14.20 -31.16 1.89
N ILE A 11 -14.30 -31.64 3.14
CA ILE A 11 -14.27 -30.81 4.35
C ILE A 11 -12.88 -30.22 4.57
N TRP A 12 -11.82 -31.02 4.39
CA TRP A 12 -10.44 -30.56 4.54
C TRP A 12 -10.06 -29.49 3.50
N VAL A 13 -10.58 -29.62 2.28
CA VAL A 13 -10.38 -28.62 1.22
C VAL A 13 -11.07 -27.30 1.56
N VAL A 14 -12.33 -27.35 2.01
CA VAL A 14 -13.07 -26.14 2.42
C VAL A 14 -12.39 -25.46 3.61
N LEU A 15 -11.87 -26.24 4.57
CA LEU A 15 -11.14 -25.73 5.72
C LEU A 15 -9.84 -25.02 5.29
N GLY A 16 -9.06 -25.65 4.40
CA GLY A 16 -7.82 -25.07 3.87
C GLY A 16 -8.06 -23.81 3.05
N LEU A 17 -9.09 -23.80 2.20
CA LEU A 17 -9.44 -22.64 1.37
C LEU A 17 -9.96 -21.46 2.20
N GLY A 18 -10.74 -21.74 3.26
CA GLY A 18 -11.19 -20.74 4.22
C GLY A 18 -10.04 -20.11 5.00
N LEU A 19 -9.09 -20.93 5.48
CA LEU A 19 -7.93 -20.43 6.22
C LEU A 19 -6.97 -19.63 5.32
N ALA A 20 -6.68 -20.12 4.11
CA ALA A 20 -5.84 -19.43 3.14
C ALA A 20 -6.46 -18.08 2.73
N GLY A 21 -7.77 -18.04 2.47
CA GLY A 21 -8.49 -16.81 2.16
C GLY A 21 -8.48 -15.81 3.32
N GLY A 22 -8.71 -16.29 4.55
CA GLY A 22 -8.68 -15.47 5.76
C GLY A 22 -7.30 -14.81 5.99
N ILE A 23 -6.22 -15.60 5.93
CA ILE A 23 -4.86 -15.09 6.09
C ILE A 23 -4.50 -14.10 4.97
N TYR A 24 -4.91 -14.37 3.72
CA TYR A 24 -4.67 -13.46 2.59
C TYR A 24 -5.37 -12.11 2.78
N LEU A 25 -6.61 -12.09 3.26
CA LEU A 25 -7.35 -10.85 3.53
C LEU A 25 -6.72 -10.04 4.68
N LEU A 26 -6.31 -10.71 5.76
CA LEU A 26 -5.64 -10.08 6.90
C LEU A 26 -4.30 -9.44 6.50
N THR A 27 -3.45 -10.20 5.79
CA THR A 27 -2.14 -9.71 5.34
C THR A 27 -2.25 -8.56 4.33
N ARG A 28 -3.24 -8.61 3.42
CA ARG A 28 -3.50 -7.51 2.48
C ARG A 28 -3.90 -6.22 3.20
N LYS A 29 -4.74 -6.29 4.23
CA LYS A 29 -5.16 -5.11 5.00
C LYS A 29 -4.01 -4.46 5.76
N LEU A 30 -3.11 -5.27 6.32
CA LEU A 30 -1.91 -4.77 7.00
C LEU A 30 -0.95 -4.08 6.03
N LYS A 31 -0.74 -4.66 4.83
CA LYS A 31 0.14 -4.07 3.81
C LYS A 31 -0.41 -2.76 3.23
N GLN A 32 -1.73 -2.61 3.12
CA GLN A 32 -2.33 -1.35 2.66
C GLN A 32 -2.19 -0.21 3.65
N SER A 33 -1.92 -0.49 4.93
CA SER A 33 -1.72 0.55 5.95
C SER A 33 -0.28 1.09 5.98
N ILE A 34 0.62 0.58 5.14
CA ILE A 34 1.94 1.16 4.98
C ILE A 34 1.75 2.53 4.32
N LYS A 35 1.79 3.59 5.13
CA LYS A 35 1.85 4.98 4.67
C LYS A 35 2.99 5.08 3.67
N GLU A 36 2.79 5.81 2.57
CA GLU A 36 3.81 5.98 1.51
C GLU A 36 5.17 6.44 2.06
N ASP A 37 5.13 7.16 3.18
CA ASP A 37 6.31 7.71 3.84
C ASP A 37 6.76 6.95 5.08
N PHE A 38 6.20 5.76 5.34
CA PHE A 38 6.46 4.96 6.54
C PHE A 38 6.24 5.72 7.87
N GLY A 39 5.44 6.79 7.85
CA GLY A 39 5.24 7.65 9.01
C GLY A 39 6.43 8.57 9.34
N ALA A 40 7.37 8.76 8.41
CA ALA A 40 8.54 9.62 8.60
C ALA A 40 8.22 11.11 8.66
N PHE A 41 7.05 11.54 8.16
CA PHE A 41 6.64 12.94 8.15
C PHE A 41 5.29 13.09 8.86
N ILE A 42 5.18 14.10 9.74
CA ILE A 42 3.91 14.50 10.35
C ILE A 42 3.03 15.19 9.30
N GLN A 43 3.63 16.04 8.47
CA GLN A 43 2.95 16.76 7.38
C GLN A 43 3.78 16.72 6.09
N LYS A 44 3.09 16.48 4.96
CA LYS A 44 3.67 16.63 3.62
C LYS A 44 3.07 17.83 2.91
N LEU A 45 3.93 18.77 2.56
CA LEU A 45 3.56 19.96 1.79
C LEU A 45 3.98 19.74 0.34
N GLN A 46 3.01 19.46 -0.52
CA GLN A 46 3.22 19.36 -1.97
C GLN A 46 2.90 20.70 -2.63
N LEU A 47 3.87 21.28 -3.32
CA LEU A 47 3.63 22.44 -4.17
C LEU A 47 2.98 21.98 -5.48
N LEU A 48 1.99 22.74 -5.94
CA LEU A 48 1.46 22.59 -7.27
C LEU A 48 2.60 22.85 -8.27
N PRO A 49 2.72 22.08 -9.37
CA PRO A 49 3.74 22.33 -10.38
C PRO A 49 3.66 23.80 -10.80
N PRO A 50 4.76 24.56 -10.67
CA PRO A 50 4.75 25.96 -11.00
C PRO A 50 4.41 26.14 -12.49
N PRO A 51 3.68 27.19 -12.86
CA PRO A 51 3.42 27.49 -14.27
C PRO A 51 4.75 27.61 -15.04
N PRO A 52 4.81 27.19 -16.31
CA PRO A 52 6.03 27.22 -17.09
C PRO A 52 6.64 28.63 -17.07
N PRO A 53 7.89 28.79 -16.60
CA PRO A 53 8.51 30.11 -16.53
C PRO A 53 8.73 30.66 -17.94
N ALA A 54 8.61 31.98 -18.10
CA ALA A 54 8.95 32.66 -19.35
C ALA A 54 10.45 32.41 -19.68
N PRO A 55 10.82 32.06 -20.92
CA PRO A 55 12.23 31.94 -21.33
C PRO A 55 12.91 33.30 -21.17
N PRO A 56 14.17 33.46 -20.67
CA PRO A 56 15.31 32.53 -20.58
C PRO A 56 15.88 32.47 -19.14
N LYS A 57 15.02 32.28 -18.12
CA LYS A 57 15.48 32.28 -16.73
C LYS A 57 16.06 30.91 -16.37
N ALA A 58 17.34 30.88 -15.99
CA ALA A 58 17.98 29.65 -15.54
C ALA A 58 17.17 28.99 -14.39
N PRO A 59 17.05 27.65 -14.37
CA PRO A 59 16.37 26.94 -13.29
C PRO A 59 16.96 27.34 -11.94
N HIS A 60 16.12 27.53 -10.93
CA HIS A 60 16.62 27.84 -9.60
C HIS A 60 17.38 26.60 -9.07
N PRO A 61 18.56 26.77 -8.43
CA PRO A 61 19.41 25.64 -8.05
C PRO A 61 18.73 24.63 -7.11
N LEU A 62 17.66 25.04 -6.41
CA LEU A 62 16.91 24.20 -5.49
C LEU A 62 15.64 23.60 -6.09
N THR A 63 15.31 23.89 -7.37
CA THR A 63 14.06 23.41 -7.99
C THR A 63 13.99 21.89 -8.13
N SER A 64 15.13 21.19 -8.13
CA SER A 64 15.18 19.73 -8.24
C SER A 64 15.22 18.98 -6.91
N LEU A 65 15.21 19.67 -5.76
CA LEU A 65 15.40 19.05 -4.46
C LEU A 65 14.09 19.01 -3.65
N THR A 66 13.90 17.91 -2.92
CA THR A 66 12.85 17.76 -1.90
C THR A 66 13.46 17.97 -0.53
N PHE A 67 12.81 18.78 0.31
CA PHE A 67 13.31 19.15 1.64
C PHE A 67 12.53 18.43 2.74
N ALA A 68 13.23 18.04 3.79
CA ALA A 68 12.68 17.54 5.04
C ALA A 68 13.10 18.49 6.16
N ILE A 69 12.18 18.84 7.04
CA ILE A 69 12.43 19.71 8.19
C ILE A 69 12.06 18.93 9.44
N SER A 70 12.92 19.00 10.46
CA SER A 70 12.66 18.46 11.79
C SER A 70 11.88 19.50 12.58
N ASP A 71 10.82 19.08 13.29
CA ASP A 71 10.01 19.95 14.15
C ASP A 71 10.63 20.18 15.55
N LEU A 72 11.80 19.56 15.81
CA LEU A 72 12.62 19.72 17.02
C LEU A 72 13.73 20.75 16.83
#